data_AF-A0A1B2J8I2-F1
#
_entry.id   AF-A0A1B2J8I2-F1
#
_cell.length_a   1.000
_cell.length_b   1.000
_cell.length_c   1.000
_cell.angle_alpha   90.00
_cell.angle_beta   90.00
_cell.angle_gamma   90.00
#
_symmetry.space_group_name_H-M   'P 1'
#
loop_
_entity.id
_entity.type
_entity.pdbx_description
1 polymer ?
#
loop_
_entity_poly.entity_id
_entity_poly.type
_entity_poly.pdbx_seq_one_letter_code
_entity_poly.pdbx_strand_id
1 'polypeptide(L)'
;MKAQKFSKASLLDEEDEYSTQLDRILARRKKSQQEDSGDLDTISFGSLSKAQARLQTQERESKKKVKKVKKPKILKESEDSFHPPSDISDDGEFFEEQTPQDRQNRTSDRHSKEEFKSKSKHAPSESSAKKRVSKVREIPGLLNGSGSSSLYQDVRFDTAFGKADLQKARENYKFLDEYREKEISELNKILQDDMTEQLLSEKEINTIKYKIQSLKSRVDTLKNRDLENEIVRDYKRNHKNFFLKNSDKRKLVQKAKFDSMKPSQREKVIERKRKRQLGREFKQLEFNQK
;
A
#
# COMPACT_ATOMS: atom_id res chain seq x y z
N MET A 1 -46.68 17.29 16.20
CA MET A 1 -45.59 16.89 15.27
C MET A 1 -46.03 17.21 13.85
N LYS A 2 -45.35 18.12 13.14
CA LYS A 2 -45.66 18.46 11.73
C LYS A 2 -44.79 17.59 10.81
N ALA A 3 -45.42 16.79 9.96
CA ALA A 3 -44.73 15.99 8.95
C ALA A 3 -44.39 16.86 7.73
N GLN A 4 -43.10 16.92 7.37
CA GLN A 4 -42.64 17.52 6.12
C GLN A 4 -42.91 16.54 4.96
N LYS A 5 -43.67 17.00 3.95
CA LYS A 5 -43.82 16.33 2.67
C LYS A 5 -42.65 16.77 1.76
N PHE A 6 -41.75 15.85 1.43
CA PHE A 6 -40.75 16.07 0.38
C PHE A 6 -41.37 15.75 -0.99
N SER A 7 -41.30 16.72 -1.90
CA SER A 7 -41.81 16.65 -3.27
C SER A 7 -40.87 15.86 -4.17
N LYS A 8 -41.45 14.92 -4.95
CA LYS A 8 -40.80 14.02 -5.92
C LYS A 8 -40.19 14.71 -7.16
N ALA A 9 -40.23 16.04 -7.23
CA ALA A 9 -39.85 16.82 -8.41
C ALA A 9 -38.34 17.10 -8.53
N SER A 10 -37.55 16.92 -7.46
CA SER A 10 -36.12 17.27 -7.46
C SER A 10 -35.18 16.13 -7.86
N LEU A 11 -35.69 14.98 -8.32
CA LEU A 11 -34.87 13.80 -8.67
C LEU A 11 -34.75 13.59 -10.19
N LEU A 12 -35.45 14.38 -11.02
CA LEU A 12 -35.49 14.22 -12.47
C LEU A 12 -34.52 15.15 -13.21
N ASP A 13 -34.05 16.23 -12.58
CA ASP A 13 -33.16 17.20 -13.22
C ASP A 13 -31.66 16.82 -13.15
N GLU A 14 -31.27 15.80 -12.37
CA GLU A 14 -29.87 15.36 -12.28
C GLU A 14 -29.48 14.35 -13.39
N GLU A 15 -30.42 13.64 -14.02
CA GLU A 15 -30.09 12.60 -15.01
C GLU A 15 -29.71 13.17 -16.39
N ASP A 16 -30.22 14.35 -16.75
CA ASP A 16 -29.97 14.97 -18.05
C ASP A 16 -28.55 15.57 -18.17
N GLU A 17 -27.94 16.02 -17.06
CA GLU A 17 -26.57 16.56 -17.09
C GLU A 17 -25.51 15.47 -17.30
N TYR A 18 -25.71 14.25 -16.77
CA TYR A 18 -24.75 13.15 -16.92
C TYR A 18 -24.71 12.58 -18.34
N SER A 19 -25.84 12.56 -19.04
CA SER A 19 -25.92 12.06 -20.43
C SER A 19 -25.09 12.93 -21.38
N THR A 20 -25.20 14.25 -21.26
CA THR A 20 -24.46 15.20 -22.10
C THR A 20 -22.95 15.19 -21.82
N GLN A 21 -22.54 14.89 -20.59
CA GLN A 21 -21.14 14.77 -20.22
C GLN A 21 -20.49 13.49 -20.77
N LEU A 22 -21.23 12.37 -20.79
CA LEU A 22 -20.80 11.11 -21.38
C LEU A 22 -20.62 11.21 -22.90
N ASP A 23 -21.54 11.87 -23.60
CA ASP A 23 -21.45 12.08 -25.04
C ASP A 23 -20.25 12.94 -25.43
N ARG A 24 -19.92 13.97 -24.63
CA ARG A 24 -18.70 14.77 -24.84
C ARG A 24 -17.42 13.96 -24.66
N ILE A 25 -17.39 13.01 -23.72
CA ILE A 25 -16.22 12.15 -23.47
C ILE A 25 -16.06 11.14 -24.62
N LEU A 26 -17.16 10.55 -25.10
CA LEU A 26 -17.15 9.60 -26.22
C LEU A 26 -16.74 10.27 -27.53
N ALA A 27 -17.23 11.49 -27.80
CA ALA A 27 -16.83 12.27 -28.97
C ALA A 27 -15.32 12.61 -28.96
N ARG A 28 -14.76 12.92 -27.78
CA ARG A 28 -13.33 13.22 -27.63
C ARG A 28 -12.44 12.01 -27.87
N ARG A 29 -12.89 10.82 -27.44
CA ARG A 29 -12.18 9.54 -27.65
C ARG A 29 -12.23 9.06 -29.09
N LYS A 30 -13.33 9.30 -29.79
CA LYS A 30 -13.48 8.94 -31.20
C LYS A 30 -12.56 9.79 -32.09
N LYS A 31 -12.37 11.07 -31.74
CA LYS A 31 -11.45 11.97 -32.44
C LYS A 31 -9.97 11.59 -32.26
N SER A 32 -9.56 11.14 -31.07
CA SER A 32 -8.17 10.70 -30.85
C SER A 32 -7.80 9.41 -31.57
N GLN A 33 -8.74 8.48 -31.77
CA GLN A 33 -8.44 7.22 -32.45
C GLN A 33 -8.33 7.33 -33.98
N GLN A 34 -8.83 8.42 -34.57
CA GLN A 34 -8.75 8.65 -36.00
C GLN A 34 -7.43 9.31 -36.44
N GLU A 35 -6.67 9.92 -35.51
CA GLU A 35 -5.41 10.59 -35.81
C GLU A 35 -4.16 9.68 -35.62
N ASP A 36 -4.30 8.52 -34.96
CA ASP A 36 -3.15 7.68 -34.55
C ASP A 36 -2.90 6.45 -35.44
N SER A 37 -3.74 6.18 -36.47
CA SER A 37 -3.65 4.94 -37.26
C SER A 37 -2.95 5.07 -38.63
N GLY A 38 -2.42 6.24 -38.97
CA GLY A 38 -1.94 6.53 -40.33
C GLY A 38 -0.42 6.65 -40.54
N ASP A 39 0.39 6.70 -39.47
CA ASP A 39 1.81 7.11 -39.58
C ASP A 39 2.76 6.18 -38.81
N LEU A 40 2.64 4.85 -38.99
CA LEU A 40 3.66 3.92 -38.45
C LEU A 40 4.81 3.68 -39.44
N ASP A 41 4.56 3.81 -40.74
CA ASP A 41 5.57 3.57 -41.79
C ASP A 41 6.45 4.80 -42.09
N THR A 42 6.08 5.99 -41.57
CA THR A 42 6.82 7.25 -41.68
C THR A 42 7.72 7.55 -40.45
N ILE A 43 7.70 6.68 -39.44
CA ILE A 43 8.48 6.86 -38.20
C ILE A 43 9.96 6.54 -38.45
N SER A 44 10.73 7.59 -38.74
CA SER A 44 12.19 7.53 -38.79
C SER A 44 12.79 7.15 -37.44
N PHE A 45 13.85 6.33 -37.44
CA PHE A 45 14.59 5.91 -36.23
C PHE A 45 15.05 7.10 -35.36
N GLY A 46 15.31 8.25 -35.96
CA GLY A 46 15.64 9.49 -35.25
C GLY A 46 14.47 10.05 -34.43
N SER A 47 13.25 9.93 -34.94
CA SER A 47 12.02 10.34 -34.23
C SER A 47 11.74 9.44 -33.03
N LEU A 48 11.99 8.13 -33.17
CA LEU A 48 11.84 7.15 -32.09
C LEU A 48 12.86 7.38 -30.97
N SER A 49 14.13 7.62 -31.32
CA SER A 49 15.18 7.97 -30.35
C SER A 49 14.85 9.27 -29.60
N LYS A 50 14.37 10.29 -30.32
CA LYS A 50 13.95 11.57 -29.71
C LYS A 50 12.73 11.40 -28.79
N ALA A 51 11.78 10.54 -29.14
CA ALA A 51 10.63 10.22 -28.30
C ALA A 51 11.03 9.47 -27.02
N GLN A 52 11.96 8.50 -27.12
CA GLN A 52 12.49 7.77 -25.97
C GLN A 52 13.23 8.70 -24.99
N ALA A 53 14.06 9.63 -25.50
CA ALA A 53 14.74 10.62 -24.68
C ALA A 53 13.75 11.55 -23.95
N ARG A 54 12.65 11.92 -24.62
CA ARG A 54 11.59 12.77 -24.04
C ARG A 54 10.78 12.05 -22.96
N LEU A 55 10.55 10.75 -23.12
CA LEU A 55 9.90 9.92 -22.10
C LEU A 55 10.76 9.77 -20.84
N GLN A 56 12.07 9.53 -20.98
CA GLN A 56 12.97 9.41 -19.83
C GLN A 56 13.08 10.71 -19.02
N THR A 57 13.05 11.87 -19.69
CA THR A 57 13.06 13.18 -19.02
C THR A 57 11.74 13.46 -18.30
N GLN A 58 10.60 13.18 -18.92
CA GLN A 58 9.29 13.29 -18.25
C GLN A 58 9.14 12.35 -17.06
N GLU A 59 9.66 11.12 -17.15
CA GLU A 59 9.61 10.15 -16.04
C GLU A 59 10.49 10.60 -14.85
N ARG A 60 11.62 11.26 -15.13
CA ARG A 60 12.47 11.88 -14.09
C ARG A 60 11.79 13.09 -13.45
N GLU A 61 11.08 13.90 -14.22
CA GLU A 61 10.37 15.07 -13.72
C GLU A 61 9.11 14.71 -12.92
N SER A 62 8.36 13.70 -13.34
CA SER A 62 7.20 13.19 -12.59
C SER A 62 7.62 12.60 -11.24
N LYS A 63 8.74 11.87 -11.20
CA LYS A 63 9.36 11.39 -9.95
C LYS A 63 9.85 12.53 -9.03
N LYS A 64 10.27 13.67 -9.59
CA LYS A 64 10.63 14.88 -8.81
C LYS A 64 9.40 15.64 -8.29
N LYS A 65 8.30 15.72 -9.05
CA LYS A 65 7.05 16.37 -8.61
C LYS A 65 6.31 15.58 -7.52
N VAL A 66 6.39 14.24 -7.53
CA VAL A 66 5.84 13.38 -6.46
C VAL A 66 6.59 13.53 -5.12
N LYS A 67 7.83 14.06 -5.11
CA LYS A 67 8.58 14.33 -3.87
C LYS A 67 8.24 15.67 -3.18
N LYS A 68 7.47 16.57 -3.82
CA LYS A 68 7.07 17.87 -3.21
C LYS A 68 5.67 17.89 -2.59
N VAL A 69 4.94 16.77 -2.58
CA VAL A 69 3.71 16.61 -1.80
C VAL A 69 4.07 15.88 -0.50
N LYS A 70 3.82 16.57 0.62
CA LYS A 70 4.12 16.12 1.99
C LYS A 70 3.58 14.70 2.22
N LYS A 71 4.48 13.75 2.47
CA LYS A 71 4.10 12.41 2.96
C LYS A 71 3.79 12.48 4.46
N PRO A 72 2.69 11.88 4.94
CA PRO A 72 2.51 11.58 6.36
C PRO A 72 3.48 10.46 6.77
N LYS A 73 4.11 10.60 7.94
CA LYS A 73 4.96 9.58 8.56
C LYS A 73 4.08 8.41 9.00
N ILE A 74 4.21 7.27 8.33
CA ILE A 74 3.73 5.97 8.82
C ILE A 74 4.98 5.15 9.16
N LEU A 75 5.01 4.66 10.39
CA LEU A 75 6.04 3.78 10.93
C LEU A 75 6.22 2.55 10.02
N LYS A 76 7.47 2.27 9.66
CA LYS A 76 7.90 0.99 9.11
C LYS A 76 8.54 0.19 10.24
N GLU A 77 7.96 -0.96 10.57
CA GLU A 77 8.73 -2.10 11.05
C GLU A 77 9.23 -2.90 9.85
N SER A 78 10.49 -3.30 10.00
CA SER A 78 11.40 -4.10 9.18
C SER A 78 10.80 -5.14 8.22
N GLU A 79 11.23 -5.11 6.95
CA GLU A 79 11.84 -6.27 6.27
C GLU A 79 12.81 -5.82 5.17
N ASP A 80 13.93 -6.53 5.11
CA ASP A 80 15.13 -6.31 4.29
C ASP A 80 14.88 -6.39 2.79
N SER A 81 15.44 -5.42 2.05
CA SER A 81 15.88 -5.63 0.67
C SER A 81 17.16 -4.83 0.42
N PHE A 82 18.25 -5.59 0.39
CA PHE A 82 19.57 -5.28 -0.12
C PHE A 82 19.53 -4.42 -1.41
N HIS A 83 20.22 -3.29 -1.38
CA HIS A 83 20.74 -2.59 -2.57
C HIS A 83 22.28 -2.66 -2.53
N PRO A 84 22.95 -2.68 -3.70
CA PRO A 84 24.33 -3.17 -3.87
C PRO A 84 25.37 -2.16 -3.36
N PRO A 85 26.56 -2.61 -2.92
CA PRO A 85 27.66 -1.71 -2.61
C PRO A 85 28.34 -1.27 -3.91
N SER A 86 28.55 0.04 -4.05
CA SER A 86 29.47 0.63 -5.03
C SER A 86 30.75 1.04 -4.31
N ASP A 87 31.87 0.55 -4.85
CA ASP A 87 33.25 0.92 -4.51
C ASP A 87 33.48 2.42 -4.50
N ILE A 88 34.15 2.92 -3.45
CA ILE A 88 35.09 4.05 -3.54
C ILE A 88 36.29 3.70 -2.66
N SER A 89 37.44 3.66 -3.31
CA SER A 89 38.77 3.43 -2.79
C SER A 89 39.28 4.59 -1.91
N ASP A 90 40.03 4.20 -0.87
CA ASP A 90 41.36 4.68 -0.46
C ASP A 90 41.71 6.17 -0.60
N ASP A 91 41.87 6.87 0.54
CA ASP A 91 43.12 7.52 0.97
C ASP A 91 42.88 8.48 2.15
N GLY A 92 43.75 8.42 3.17
CA GLY A 92 44.11 9.58 3.99
C GLY A 92 43.60 9.65 5.44
N GLU A 93 44.41 9.09 6.35
CA GLU A 93 44.84 9.67 7.64
C GLU A 93 43.92 10.69 8.34
N PHE A 94 43.37 10.31 9.51
CA PHE A 94 43.02 11.30 10.54
C PHE A 94 43.12 10.70 11.94
N PHE A 95 44.24 11.00 12.61
CA PHE A 95 44.43 10.74 14.04
C PHE A 95 43.71 11.81 14.87
N GLU A 96 43.25 11.35 16.02
CA GLU A 96 42.46 11.94 17.09
C GLU A 96 43.11 13.19 17.73
N GLU A 97 42.31 14.22 18.11
CA GLU A 97 42.28 14.83 19.46
C GLU A 97 41.23 15.99 19.56
N GLN A 98 40.84 16.30 20.80
CA GLN A 98 39.61 16.91 21.29
C GLN A 98 39.66 18.45 21.40
N THR A 99 38.51 19.12 21.22
CA THR A 99 37.82 20.08 22.15
C THR A 99 36.94 21.11 21.42
N PRO A 100 35.89 21.68 22.07
CA PRO A 100 34.72 22.24 21.38
C PRO A 100 34.62 23.77 21.46
N GLN A 101 34.41 24.46 20.35
CA GLN A 101 33.85 25.83 20.37
C GLN A 101 32.96 26.15 19.15
N ASP A 102 31.77 26.64 19.49
CA ASP A 102 30.92 27.59 18.79
C ASP A 102 30.30 27.28 17.42
N ARG A 103 29.02 26.90 17.55
CA ARG A 103 27.97 27.00 16.54
C ARG A 103 27.73 28.46 16.13
N GLN A 104 27.90 28.79 14.85
CA GLN A 104 27.11 29.84 14.22
C GLN A 104 26.58 29.42 12.84
N ASN A 105 25.30 29.10 12.83
CA ASN A 105 24.44 29.04 11.65
C ASN A 105 24.35 30.43 11.00
N ARG A 106 24.64 30.52 9.70
CA ARG A 106 24.19 31.63 8.85
C ARG A 106 23.15 31.11 7.87
N THR A 107 21.88 31.19 8.28
CA THR A 107 20.75 31.24 7.34
C THR A 107 20.27 32.69 7.28
N SER A 108 20.61 33.37 6.20
CA SER A 108 20.08 34.68 5.86
C SER A 108 18.72 34.50 5.17
N ASP A 109 17.63 34.76 5.88
CA ASP A 109 16.40 35.16 5.22
C ASP A 109 15.71 36.28 6.01
N ARG A 110 15.35 37.30 5.24
CA ARG A 110 14.97 38.65 5.61
C ARG A 110 13.64 38.68 6.36
N HIS A 111 13.64 39.19 7.59
CA HIS A 111 12.48 39.88 8.14
C HIS A 111 12.94 41.11 8.93
N SER A 112 12.29 42.23 8.63
CA SER A 112 12.41 43.55 9.23
C SER A 112 12.49 43.49 10.75
N LYS A 113 13.66 43.82 11.30
CA LYS A 113 13.79 44.20 12.72
C LYS A 113 13.27 45.62 12.86
N GLU A 114 11.96 45.75 13.04
CA GLU A 114 11.46 46.86 13.84
C GLU A 114 11.92 46.60 15.27
N GLU A 115 12.75 47.50 15.79
CA GLU A 115 13.19 47.50 17.17
C GLU A 115 11.97 47.70 18.08
N PHE A 116 11.42 46.61 18.62
CA PHE A 116 10.46 46.70 19.72
C PHE A 116 11.18 47.28 20.93
N LYS A 117 11.09 48.61 21.10
CA LYS A 117 11.49 49.30 22.33
C LYS A 117 10.89 48.55 23.52
N SER A 118 11.74 48.06 24.41
CA SER A 118 11.33 47.35 25.61
C SER A 118 10.40 48.25 26.42
N LYS A 119 9.12 47.87 26.53
CA LYS A 119 8.18 48.57 27.39
C LYS A 119 8.71 48.52 28.84
N SER A 120 8.59 49.62 29.56
CA SER A 120 9.04 49.75 30.96
C SER A 120 8.59 48.56 31.80
N LYS A 121 9.50 48.03 32.64
CA LYS A 121 9.24 46.88 33.54
C LYS A 121 8.11 47.14 34.54
N HIS A 122 7.72 48.39 34.73
CA HIS A 122 6.69 48.81 35.68
C HIS A 122 5.35 49.14 35.02
N ALA A 123 5.21 48.96 33.69
CA ALA A 123 3.96 49.19 32.99
C ALA A 123 3.14 47.89 32.87
N PRO A 124 1.82 47.90 33.14
CA PRO A 124 0.96 46.76 32.87
C PRO A 124 0.98 46.42 31.38
N SER A 125 1.08 45.14 31.05
CA SER A 125 1.09 44.66 29.67
C SER A 125 -0.26 44.04 29.31
N GLU A 126 -0.90 44.52 28.25
CA GLU A 126 -2.14 43.95 27.74
C GLU A 126 -1.84 42.69 26.90
N SER A 127 -2.38 41.55 27.32
CA SER A 127 -2.35 40.31 26.55
C SER A 127 -3.71 40.07 25.89
N SER A 128 -3.75 40.01 24.56
CA SER A 128 -4.98 39.67 23.83
C SER A 128 -5.37 38.21 24.04
N ALA A 129 -6.62 37.96 24.44
CA ALA A 129 -7.19 36.61 24.59
C ALA A 129 -7.24 35.81 23.26
N LYS A 130 -7.11 36.49 22.11
CA LYS A 130 -7.08 35.85 20.79
C LYS A 130 -5.69 35.33 20.41
N LYS A 131 -4.65 35.72 21.15
CA LYS A 131 -3.28 35.27 20.87
C LYS A 131 -3.06 33.90 21.50
N ARG A 132 -2.78 32.90 20.66
CA ARG A 132 -2.44 31.54 21.13
C ARG A 132 -1.25 31.57 22.11
N VAL A 133 -1.33 30.76 23.16
CA VAL A 133 -0.27 30.61 24.16
C VAL A 133 0.94 29.95 23.50
N SER A 134 2.15 30.44 23.79
CA SER A 134 3.39 29.96 23.15
C SER A 134 3.84 28.57 23.63
N LYS A 135 3.50 28.18 24.86
CA LYS A 135 3.85 26.88 25.45
C LYS A 135 2.68 26.36 26.29
N VAL A 136 2.16 25.19 25.93
CA VAL A 136 1.16 24.46 26.73
C VAL A 136 1.93 23.52 27.67
N ARG A 137 1.55 23.45 28.96
CA ARG A 137 2.17 22.53 29.93
C ARG A 137 1.59 21.13 29.74
N GLU A 138 2.45 20.12 29.81
CA GLU A 138 2.05 18.71 29.83
C GLU A 138 1.52 18.39 31.23
N ILE A 139 0.25 18.00 31.32
CA ILE A 139 -0.37 17.56 32.57
C ILE A 139 -0.18 16.03 32.66
N PRO A 140 0.49 15.50 33.69
CA PRO A 140 0.63 14.05 33.85
C PRO A 140 -0.76 13.40 33.97
N GLY A 141 -1.04 12.41 33.11
CA GLY A 141 -2.33 11.72 33.03
C GLY A 141 -3.28 12.24 31.95
N LEU A 142 -3.01 13.40 31.35
CA LEU A 142 -3.72 13.88 30.17
C LEU A 142 -2.78 13.74 28.97
N LEU A 143 -2.84 12.60 28.26
CA LEU A 143 -2.11 12.35 27.00
C LEU A 143 -2.63 13.19 25.83
N ASN A 144 -2.89 14.48 26.06
CA ASN A 144 -3.34 15.43 25.05
C ASN A 144 -2.22 16.42 24.66
N GLY A 145 -0.97 16.04 24.91
CA GLY A 145 0.22 16.71 24.40
C GLY A 145 0.65 16.10 23.06
N SER A 146 0.08 16.56 21.96
CA SER A 146 0.73 16.53 20.63
C SER A 146 1.19 15.16 20.04
N GLY A 147 0.58 14.02 20.37
CA GLY A 147 1.00 12.73 19.78
C GLY A 147 -0.05 11.61 19.62
N SER A 148 -1.10 11.55 20.44
CA SER A 148 -2.05 10.43 20.45
C SER A 148 -3.53 10.84 20.49
N SER A 149 -3.89 12.00 19.92
CA SER A 149 -5.26 12.13 19.43
C SER A 149 -5.40 11.10 18.32
N SER A 150 -5.90 9.91 18.63
CA SER A 150 -6.37 8.99 17.60
C SER A 150 -7.23 9.83 16.65
N LEU A 151 -6.97 9.74 15.35
CA LEU A 151 -7.72 10.46 14.33
C LEU A 151 -9.23 10.20 14.49
N TYR A 152 -9.56 9.08 15.14
CA TYR A 152 -10.88 8.64 15.49
C TYR A 152 -11.10 8.86 17.00
N GLN A 153 -12.04 9.73 17.34
CA GLN A 153 -12.59 9.89 18.70
C GLN A 153 -13.58 8.76 19.06
N ASP A 154 -13.77 7.80 18.15
CA ASP A 154 -14.63 6.64 18.37
C ASP A 154 -13.88 5.61 19.21
N VAL A 155 -14.49 5.26 20.35
CA VAL A 155 -14.01 4.27 21.33
C VAL A 155 -13.62 2.94 20.67
N ARG A 156 -14.29 2.55 19.58
CA ARG A 156 -13.97 1.32 18.84
C ARG A 156 -12.58 1.33 18.21
N PHE A 157 -12.05 2.52 17.92
CA PHE A 157 -10.73 2.74 17.33
C PHE A 157 -9.77 3.39 18.33
N ASP A 158 -10.12 3.41 19.61
CA ASP A 158 -9.22 3.87 20.65
C ASP A 158 -8.10 2.84 20.86
N THR A 159 -6.86 3.33 20.77
CA THR A 159 -5.65 2.56 20.99
C THR A 159 -5.56 1.96 22.39
N ALA A 160 -6.31 2.50 23.36
CA ALA A 160 -6.38 1.99 24.73
C ALA A 160 -6.91 0.55 24.82
N PHE A 161 -7.77 0.12 23.88
CA PHE A 161 -8.31 -1.25 23.85
C PHE A 161 -7.34 -2.29 23.24
N GLY A 162 -6.18 -1.86 22.74
CA GLY A 162 -5.16 -2.74 22.19
C GLY A 162 -5.50 -3.34 20.82
N LYS A 163 -4.66 -4.29 20.36
CA LYS A 163 -4.87 -4.98 19.08
C LYS A 163 -5.88 -6.12 19.27
N ALA A 164 -6.84 -6.24 18.36
CA ALA A 164 -7.81 -7.34 18.38
C ALA A 164 -7.12 -8.70 18.22
N ASP A 165 -7.60 -9.69 18.97
CA ASP A 165 -7.17 -11.09 18.83
C ASP A 165 -7.71 -11.67 17.51
N LEU A 166 -6.83 -11.73 16.52
CA LEU A 166 -7.14 -12.21 15.18
C LEU A 166 -7.58 -13.69 15.17
N GLN A 167 -7.18 -14.50 16.15
CA GLN A 167 -7.54 -15.92 16.22
C GLN A 167 -8.99 -16.07 16.67
N LYS A 168 -9.39 -15.37 17.74
CA LYS A 168 -10.79 -15.33 18.19
C LYS A 168 -11.71 -14.75 17.12
N ALA A 169 -11.29 -13.67 16.46
CA ALA A 169 -12.05 -13.12 15.33
C ALA A 169 -12.19 -14.15 14.20
N ARG A 170 -11.14 -14.91 13.89
CA ARG A 170 -11.19 -15.96 12.87
C ARG A 170 -12.20 -17.05 13.22
N GLU A 171 -12.25 -17.47 14.48
CA GLU A 171 -13.21 -18.46 14.98
C GLU A 171 -14.65 -17.95 14.93
N ASN A 172 -14.90 -16.73 15.42
CA ASN A 172 -16.22 -16.10 15.41
C ASN A 172 -16.79 -15.94 14.00
N TYR A 173 -15.94 -15.66 13.02
CA TYR A 173 -16.34 -15.46 11.62
C TYR A 173 -16.03 -16.65 10.71
N LYS A 174 -15.83 -17.85 11.27
CA LYS A 174 -15.54 -19.07 10.49
C LYS A 174 -16.67 -19.41 9.53
N PHE A 175 -17.92 -19.15 9.93
CA PHE A 175 -19.11 -19.39 9.10
C PHE A 175 -19.05 -18.68 7.74
N LEU A 176 -18.36 -17.53 7.62
CA LEU A 176 -18.24 -16.81 6.35
C LEU A 176 -17.54 -17.63 5.26
N ASP A 177 -16.73 -18.62 5.62
CA ASP A 177 -16.12 -19.50 4.63
C ASP A 177 -17.15 -20.41 3.98
N GLU A 178 -18.09 -20.94 4.77
CA GLU A 178 -19.18 -21.76 4.26
C GLU A 178 -20.05 -20.95 3.29
N TYR A 179 -20.30 -19.67 3.59
CA TYR A 179 -21.01 -18.77 2.67
C TYR A 179 -20.24 -18.55 1.37
N ARG A 180 -18.92 -18.32 1.43
CA ARG A 180 -18.08 -18.16 0.24
C ARG A 180 -18.05 -19.42 -0.61
N GLU A 181 -17.96 -20.59 0.02
CA GLU A 181 -17.98 -21.88 -0.69
C GLU A 181 -19.32 -22.13 -1.36
N LYS A 182 -20.44 -21.83 -0.68
CA LYS A 182 -21.79 -21.87 -1.27
C LYS A 182 -21.91 -20.90 -2.45
N GLU A 183 -21.46 -19.66 -2.30
CA GLU A 183 -21.48 -18.66 -3.39
C GLU A 183 -20.65 -19.12 -4.59
N ILE A 184 -19.45 -19.68 -4.38
CA ILE A 184 -18.65 -20.27 -5.46
C ILE A 184 -19.43 -21.39 -6.15
N SER A 185 -20.11 -22.26 -5.39
CA SER A 185 -20.88 -23.37 -5.94
C SER A 185 -22.08 -22.88 -6.77
N GLU A 186 -22.79 -21.85 -6.31
CA GLU A 186 -23.92 -21.23 -7.02
C GLU A 186 -23.44 -20.56 -8.32
N LEU A 187 -22.36 -19.78 -8.26
CA LEU A 187 -21.79 -19.15 -9.45
C LEU A 187 -21.28 -20.17 -10.47
N ASN A 188 -20.72 -21.30 -10.02
CA ASN A 188 -20.35 -22.38 -10.95
C ASN A 188 -21.59 -23.01 -11.58
N LYS A 189 -22.68 -23.22 -10.83
CA LYS A 189 -23.94 -23.75 -11.39
C LYS A 189 -24.49 -22.83 -12.48
N ILE A 190 -24.55 -21.53 -12.21
CA ILE A 190 -24.98 -20.51 -13.20
C ILE A 190 -24.13 -20.56 -14.47
N LEU A 191 -22.85 -20.93 -14.37
CA LEU A 191 -21.97 -21.08 -15.54
C LEU A 191 -22.19 -22.43 -16.24
N GLN A 192 -22.52 -23.50 -15.52
CA GLN A 192 -22.75 -24.81 -16.13
C GLN A 192 -24.15 -24.97 -16.74
N ASP A 193 -25.11 -24.13 -16.37
CA ASP A 193 -26.46 -24.20 -16.91
C ASP A 193 -26.46 -23.67 -18.37
N ASP A 194 -26.67 -24.57 -19.33
CA ASP A 194 -26.62 -24.25 -20.78
C ASP A 194 -27.59 -23.11 -21.18
N MET A 195 -28.72 -22.99 -20.46
CA MET A 195 -29.72 -21.95 -20.68
C MET A 195 -29.21 -20.56 -20.28
N THR A 196 -28.49 -20.46 -19.17
CA THR A 196 -27.95 -19.17 -18.72
C THR A 196 -26.76 -18.76 -19.55
N GLU A 197 -25.94 -19.70 -20.05
CA GLU A 197 -24.86 -19.38 -20.99
C GLU A 197 -25.37 -18.79 -22.31
N GLN A 198 -26.54 -19.22 -22.79
CA GLN A 198 -27.16 -18.67 -24.01
C GLN A 198 -27.86 -17.32 -23.78
N LEU A 199 -28.36 -17.07 -22.56
CA LEU A 199 -29.08 -15.85 -22.20
C LEU A 199 -28.16 -14.71 -21.76
N LEU A 200 -27.01 -15.02 -21.15
CA LEU A 200 -26.08 -14.05 -20.60
C LEU A 200 -25.13 -13.51 -21.67
N SER A 201 -24.79 -12.23 -21.56
CA SER A 201 -23.76 -11.63 -22.41
C SER A 201 -22.38 -12.19 -22.06
N GLU A 202 -21.47 -12.31 -23.04
CA GLU A 202 -20.07 -12.68 -22.80
C GLU A 202 -19.40 -11.84 -21.70
N LYS A 203 -19.78 -10.56 -21.59
CA LYS A 203 -19.30 -9.66 -20.53
C LYS A 203 -19.70 -10.17 -19.16
N GLU A 204 -20.95 -10.57 -18.99
CA GLU A 204 -21.50 -11.07 -17.72
C GLU A 204 -20.85 -12.40 -17.33
N ILE A 205 -20.69 -13.32 -18.30
CA ILE A 205 -19.96 -14.58 -18.09
C ILE A 205 -18.54 -14.30 -17.58
N ASN A 206 -17.84 -13.34 -18.17
CA ASN A 206 -16.51 -12.95 -17.72
C ASN A 206 -16.51 -12.33 -16.32
N THR A 207 -17.52 -11.53 -15.96
CA THR A 207 -17.66 -11.01 -14.59
C THR A 207 -17.88 -12.13 -13.58
N ILE A 208 -18.70 -13.13 -13.91
CA ILE A 208 -18.98 -14.29 -13.06
C ILE A 208 -17.69 -15.12 -12.89
N LYS A 209 -16.98 -15.42 -13.97
CA LYS A 209 -15.68 -16.12 -13.94
C LYS A 209 -14.66 -15.38 -13.07
N TYR A 210 -14.56 -14.07 -13.23
CA TYR A 210 -13.67 -13.24 -12.41
C TYR A 210 -14.06 -13.28 -10.93
N LYS A 211 -15.36 -13.20 -10.62
CA LYS A 211 -15.86 -13.29 -9.24
C LYS A 211 -15.54 -14.65 -8.61
N ILE A 212 -15.74 -15.74 -9.35
CA ILE A 212 -15.37 -17.09 -8.92
C ILE A 212 -13.87 -17.16 -8.62
N GLN A 213 -13.02 -16.65 -9.52
CA GLN A 213 -11.56 -16.66 -9.34
C GLN A 213 -11.14 -15.86 -8.10
N SER A 214 -11.73 -14.67 -7.90
CA SER A 214 -11.45 -13.81 -6.75
C SER A 214 -11.84 -14.48 -5.43
N LEU A 215 -13.04 -15.07 -5.38
CA LEU A 215 -13.53 -15.79 -4.21
C LEU A 215 -12.68 -17.02 -3.90
N LYS A 216 -12.35 -17.85 -4.91
CA LYS A 216 -11.47 -19.01 -4.75
C LYS A 216 -10.11 -18.59 -4.21
N SER A 217 -9.49 -17.57 -4.80
CA SER A 217 -8.20 -17.05 -4.33
C SER A 217 -8.27 -16.60 -2.86
N ARG A 218 -9.34 -15.90 -2.47
CA ARG A 218 -9.50 -15.44 -1.08
C ARG A 218 -9.66 -16.61 -0.11
N VAL A 219 -10.49 -17.60 -0.45
CA VAL A 219 -10.66 -18.82 0.37
C VAL A 219 -9.33 -19.57 0.50
N ASP A 220 -8.59 -19.73 -0.60
CA ASP A 220 -7.29 -20.41 -0.58
C ASP A 220 -6.25 -19.69 0.28
N THR A 221 -6.22 -18.35 0.26
CA THR A 221 -5.32 -17.57 1.14
C THR A 221 -5.65 -17.78 2.62
N LEU A 222 -6.94 -17.86 2.96
CA LEU A 222 -7.39 -18.10 4.34
C LEU A 222 -7.04 -19.52 4.78
N LYS A 223 -7.33 -20.52 3.95
CA LYS A 223 -6.98 -21.93 4.21
C LYS A 223 -5.47 -22.09 4.41
N ASN A 224 -4.65 -21.47 3.57
CA ASN A 224 -3.20 -21.51 3.73
C ASN A 224 -2.73 -20.89 5.05
N ARG A 225 -3.32 -19.76 5.46
CA ARG A 225 -3.00 -19.11 6.74
C ARG A 225 -3.40 -19.97 7.93
N ASP A 226 -4.55 -20.62 7.85
CA ASP A 226 -5.06 -21.45 8.93
C ASP A 226 -4.21 -22.73 9.07
N LEU A 227 -3.84 -23.37 7.95
CA LEU A 227 -2.87 -24.47 7.92
C LEU A 227 -1.54 -24.08 8.58
N GLU A 228 -1.02 -22.89 8.26
CA GLU A 228 0.21 -22.38 8.87
C GLU A 228 0.10 -22.26 10.39
N ASN A 229 -1.03 -21.74 10.87
CA ASN A 229 -1.28 -21.61 12.30
C ASN A 229 -1.44 -22.96 12.99
N GLU A 230 -2.15 -23.91 12.38
CA GLU A 230 -2.32 -25.27 12.89
C GLU A 230 -0.99 -25.99 13.02
N ILE A 231 -0.20 -25.98 11.94
CA ILE A 231 1.13 -26.58 11.90
C ILE A 231 2.05 -26.04 13.01
N VAL A 232 2.04 -24.72 13.23
CA VAL A 232 2.83 -24.10 14.30
C VAL A 232 2.27 -24.41 15.68
N ARG A 233 0.94 -24.44 15.84
CA ARG A 233 0.26 -24.80 17.09
C ARG A 233 0.56 -26.26 17.48
N ASP A 234 0.53 -27.17 16.51
CA ASP A 234 0.77 -28.61 16.73
C ASP A 234 2.22 -28.87 17.11
N TYR A 235 3.16 -28.20 16.44
CA TYR A 235 4.57 -28.28 16.83
C TYR A 235 4.80 -27.77 18.26
N LYS A 236 4.20 -26.64 18.63
CA LYS A 236 4.32 -26.10 20.00
C LYS A 236 3.70 -27.01 21.05
N ARG A 237 2.57 -27.66 20.72
CA ARG A 237 1.92 -28.67 21.57
C ARG A 237 2.81 -29.89 21.79
N ASN A 238 3.43 -30.40 20.73
CA ASN A 238 4.28 -31.60 20.79
C ASN A 238 5.66 -31.33 21.41
N HIS A 239 6.23 -30.14 21.23
CA HIS A 239 7.55 -29.78 21.72
C HIS A 239 7.45 -28.67 22.77
N LYS A 240 7.35 -29.05 24.07
CA LYS A 240 7.39 -28.22 25.29
C LYS A 240 7.47 -26.69 25.02
N ASN A 241 6.40 -26.08 24.50
CA ASN A 241 6.22 -24.65 24.26
C ASN A 241 7.50 -23.83 23.95
N PHE A 242 8.39 -24.35 23.09
CA PHE A 242 9.63 -23.63 22.75
C PHE A 242 9.31 -22.44 21.83
N PHE A 243 10.07 -21.36 21.98
CA PHE A 243 9.98 -20.23 21.06
C PHE A 243 10.57 -20.61 19.69
N LEU A 244 9.74 -20.62 18.64
CA LEU A 244 10.21 -20.80 17.27
C LEU A 244 10.55 -19.45 16.67
N LYS A 245 11.76 -19.35 16.10
CA LYS A 245 12.14 -18.26 15.21
C LYS A 245 11.27 -18.29 13.95
N ASN A 246 11.09 -17.14 13.31
CA ASN A 246 10.27 -17.03 12.09
C ASN A 246 10.84 -17.88 10.94
N SER A 247 12.17 -18.02 10.86
CA SER A 247 12.84 -18.92 9.92
C SER A 247 12.41 -20.38 10.11
N ASP A 248 12.29 -20.83 11.35
CA ASP A 248 12.00 -22.23 11.66
C ASP A 248 10.51 -22.53 11.51
N LYS A 249 9.62 -21.58 11.87
CA LYS A 249 8.20 -21.65 11.49
C LYS A 249 8.04 -21.82 9.98
N ARG A 250 8.76 -21.03 9.18
CA ARG A 250 8.69 -21.10 7.71
C ARG A 250 9.18 -22.45 7.17
N LYS A 251 10.28 -22.99 7.71
CA LYS A 251 10.78 -24.33 7.33
C LYS A 251 9.73 -25.41 7.65
N LEU A 252 9.11 -25.31 8.81
CA LEU A 252 8.13 -26.29 9.29
C LEU A 252 6.87 -26.28 8.41
N VAL A 253 6.34 -25.10 8.13
CA VAL A 253 5.25 -24.90 7.16
C VAL A 253 5.62 -25.44 5.78
N GLN A 254 6.82 -25.14 5.28
CA GLN A 254 7.25 -25.60 3.95
C GLN A 254 7.36 -27.12 3.89
N LYS A 255 7.92 -27.74 4.94
CA LYS A 255 8.01 -29.20 5.05
C LYS A 255 6.61 -29.83 4.98
N ALA A 256 5.69 -29.36 5.81
CA ALA A 256 4.31 -29.84 5.79
C ALA A 256 3.61 -29.63 4.43
N LYS A 257 3.79 -28.46 3.79
CA LYS A 257 3.26 -28.21 2.45
C LYS A 257 3.81 -29.20 1.42
N PHE A 258 5.11 -29.46 1.39
CA PHE A 258 5.70 -30.42 0.46
C PHE A 258 5.30 -31.86 0.76
N ASP A 259 5.16 -32.22 2.04
CA ASP A 259 4.71 -33.53 2.48
C ASP A 259 3.27 -33.81 2.04
N SER A 260 2.39 -32.78 2.08
CA SER A 260 1.01 -32.87 1.58
C SER A 260 0.86 -32.90 0.05
N MET A 261 1.89 -32.50 -0.71
CA MET A 261 1.85 -32.47 -2.17
C MET A 261 2.13 -33.85 -2.79
N LYS A 262 1.55 -34.10 -3.97
CA LYS A 262 1.83 -35.28 -4.79
C LYS A 262 3.32 -35.29 -5.23
N PRO A 263 3.97 -36.46 -5.40
CA PRO A 263 5.38 -36.53 -5.78
C PRO A 263 5.68 -35.81 -7.10
N SER A 264 4.81 -35.97 -8.11
CA SER A 264 4.95 -35.27 -9.40
C SER A 264 4.83 -33.74 -9.28
N GLN A 265 4.03 -33.24 -8.35
CA GLN A 265 3.92 -31.80 -8.08
C GLN A 265 5.14 -31.28 -7.34
N ARG A 266 5.62 -32.05 -6.34
CA ARG A 266 6.84 -31.76 -5.58
C ARG A 266 8.04 -31.63 -6.50
N GLU A 267 8.24 -32.59 -7.41
CA GLU A 267 9.31 -32.57 -8.41
C GLU A 267 9.24 -31.35 -9.32
N LYS A 268 8.06 -31.04 -9.88
CA LYS A 268 7.85 -29.84 -10.72
C LYS A 268 8.17 -28.54 -9.99
N VAL A 269 7.79 -28.43 -8.71
CA VAL A 269 8.10 -27.25 -7.88
C VAL A 269 9.61 -27.15 -7.62
N ILE A 270 10.27 -28.26 -7.31
CA ILE A 270 11.72 -28.32 -7.10
C ILE A 270 12.47 -27.96 -8.40
N GLU A 271 12.06 -28.52 -9.53
CA GLU A 271 12.65 -28.24 -10.84
C GLU A 271 12.52 -26.75 -11.21
N ARG A 272 11.33 -26.17 -11.03
CA ARG A 272 11.11 -24.73 -11.23
C ARG A 272 11.99 -23.89 -10.32
N LYS A 273 12.18 -24.31 -9.06
CA LYS A 273 13.06 -23.63 -8.11
C LYS A 273 14.53 -23.71 -8.55
N ARG A 274 14.99 -24.88 -9.02
CA ARG A 274 16.33 -25.08 -9.59
C ARG A 274 16.55 -24.19 -10.82
N LYS A 275 15.62 -24.18 -11.78
CA LYS A 275 15.67 -23.30 -12.96
C LYS A 275 15.73 -21.82 -12.60
N ARG A 276 14.93 -21.38 -11.62
CA ARG A 276 14.96 -19.98 -11.14
C ARG A 276 16.26 -19.64 -10.43
N GLN A 277 16.86 -20.58 -9.72
CA GLN A 277 18.16 -20.39 -9.06
C GLN A 277 19.28 -20.31 -10.09
N LEU A 278 19.33 -21.25 -11.05
CA LEU A 278 20.28 -21.20 -12.17
C LEU A 278 20.17 -19.87 -12.93
N GLY A 279 18.96 -19.41 -13.26
CA GLY A 279 18.78 -18.11 -13.93
C GLY A 279 19.23 -16.91 -13.09
N ARG A 280 19.24 -17.01 -11.76
CA ARG A 280 19.80 -15.96 -10.87
C ARG A 280 21.33 -16.03 -10.84
N GLU A 281 21.89 -17.23 -10.77
CA GLU A 281 23.34 -17.48 -10.77
C GLU A 281 23.95 -17.02 -12.10
N PHE A 282 23.36 -17.39 -13.24
CA PHE A 282 23.79 -16.90 -14.56
C PHE A 282 23.74 -15.38 -14.65
N LYS A 283 22.64 -14.76 -14.20
CA LYS A 283 22.53 -13.30 -14.17
C LYS A 283 23.62 -12.67 -13.29
N GLN A 284 23.91 -13.22 -12.12
CA GLN A 284 24.98 -12.72 -11.25
C GLN A 284 26.36 -12.88 -11.86
N LEU A 285 26.62 -14.01 -12.54
CA LEU A 285 27.87 -14.26 -13.24
C LEU A 285 28.08 -13.28 -14.41
N GLU A 286 27.03 -12.98 -15.19
CA GLU A 286 27.10 -11.99 -16.28
C GLU A 286 27.48 -10.58 -15.78
N PHE A 287 27.01 -10.18 -14.59
CA PHE A 287 27.31 -8.86 -14.02
C PHE A 287 28.67 -8.76 -13.33
N ASN A 288 29.27 -9.89 -12.92
CA ASN A 288 30.56 -9.93 -12.23
C ASN A 288 31.76 -10.15 -13.18
N GLN A 289 31.54 -10.19 -14.50
CA GLN A 289 32.56 -10.38 -15.54
C GLN A 289 33.12 -9.04 -16.09
N LYS A 290 33.20 -8.00 -15.26
CA LYS A 290 33.80 -6.70 -15.62
C LYS A 290 34.91 -6.30 -14.67
#